data_AF-A0AAW3BKH3-F1
#
_entry.id   AF-A0AAW3BKH3-F1
#
_cell.length_a   1.000
_cell.length_b   1.000
_cell.length_c   1.000
_cell.angle_alpha   90.00
_cell.angle_beta   90.00
_cell.angle_gamma   90.00
#
_symmetry.space_group_name_H-M   'P 1'
#
loop_
_entity.id
_entity.type
_entity.pdbx_description
1 polymer ?
#
loop_
_entity_poly.entity_id
_entity_poly.type
_entity_poly.pdbx_seq_one_letter_code
_entity_poly.pdbx_strand_id
1 'polypeptide(L)' 'MSSSSSALDKLAHEINTYLDNTQATGSGDVGPVLFHWASVQMEIHDLSQRIQQKSIVLEDGARSSLQGVM' A
#
# COMPACT_ATOMS: atom_id res chain seq x y z
N MET A 1 -15.35 17.46 -6.37
CA MET A 1 -14.59 16.50 -5.54
C MET A 1 -13.36 16.12 -6.35
N SER A 2 -12.16 16.52 -5.93
CA SER A 2 -10.94 16.09 -6.61
C SER A 2 -10.72 14.62 -6.27
N SER A 3 -10.88 13.73 -7.24
CA SER A 3 -10.50 12.33 -7.11
C SER A 3 -8.99 12.28 -6.98
N SER A 4 -8.47 12.26 -5.76
CA SER A 4 -7.05 12.01 -5.53
C SER A 4 -6.70 10.64 -6.09
N SER A 5 -5.86 10.63 -7.13
CA SER A 5 -5.29 9.42 -7.70
C SER A 5 -4.54 8.64 -6.62
N SER A 6 -4.92 7.37 -6.42
CA SER A 6 -4.29 6.49 -5.44
C SER A 6 -2.87 6.11 -5.85
N ALA A 7 -2.03 5.66 -4.91
CA ALA A 7 -0.69 5.17 -5.24
C ALA A 7 -0.73 3.98 -6.22
N LEU A 8 -1.78 3.15 -6.16
CA LEU A 8 -2.02 2.07 -7.12
C LEU A 8 -2.34 2.60 -8.53
N ASP A 9 -3.14 3.68 -8.64
CA ASP A 9 -3.43 4.31 -9.94
C ASP A 9 -2.17 4.86 -10.60
N LYS A 10 -1.28 5.48 -9.79
CA LYS A 10 0.01 5.98 -10.27
C LYS A 10 0.93 4.85 -10.72
N LEU A 11 1.02 3.76 -9.94
CA LEU A 11 1.79 2.58 -10.35
C LEU A 11 1.27 1.97 -11.66
N ALA A 12 -0.04 1.84 -11.79
CA ALA A 12 -0.66 1.32 -13.02
C ALA A 12 -0.35 2.20 -14.23
N HIS A 13 -0.37 3.53 -14.06
CA HIS A 13 0.00 4.48 -15.10
C HIS A 13 1.47 4.31 -15.54
N GLU A 14 2.40 4.19 -14.60
CA GLU A 14 3.82 4.01 -14.92
C GLU A 14 4.11 2.65 -15.58
N ILE A 15 3.41 1.59 -15.17
CA ILE A 15 3.52 0.27 -15.82
C ILE A 15 3.11 0.37 -17.29
N ASN A 16 1.95 0.97 -17.56
CA ASN A 16 1.47 1.14 -18.94
C ASN A 16 2.44 1.99 -19.76
N THR A 17 2.94 3.09 -19.18
CA THR A 17 3.92 3.96 -19.85
C THR A 17 5.23 3.22 -20.16
N TYR A 18 5.74 2.41 -19.23
CA TYR A 18 6.92 1.58 -19.45
C TYR A 18 6.69 0.56 -20.59
N LEU A 19 5.54 -0.12 -20.61
CA LEU A 19 5.22 -1.11 -21.63
C LEU A 19 5.05 -0.47 -23.00
N ASP A 20 4.32 0.65 -23.10
CA ASP A 20 4.11 1.39 -24.34
C ASP A 20 5.44 1.88 -24.92
N ASN A 21 6.31 2.44 -24.08
CA ASN A 21 7.64 2.91 -24.51
C ASN A 21 8.52 1.74 -24.95
N THR A 22 8.56 0.64 -24.19
CA THR A 22 9.32 -0.55 -24.55
C THR A 22 8.87 -1.13 -25.89
N GLN A 23 7.56 -1.14 -26.14
CA GLN A 23 7.00 -1.60 -27.41
C GLN A 23 7.33 -0.66 -28.57
N ALA A 24 7.29 0.67 -28.35
CA ALA A 24 7.52 1.66 -29.39
C ALA A 24 9.00 1.82 -29.77
N THR A 25 9.92 1.73 -28.81
CA THR A 25 11.34 2.06 -29.00
C THR A 25 12.28 0.87 -28.84
N GLY A 26 11.80 -0.26 -28.32
CA GLY A 26 12.63 -1.40 -27.92
C GLY A 26 13.39 -1.19 -26.59
N SER A 27 13.19 -0.06 -25.91
CA SER A 27 13.83 0.25 -24.63
C SER A 27 12.96 1.18 -23.78
N GLY A 28 12.50 0.69 -22.63
CA GLY A 28 11.75 1.47 -21.65
C GLY A 28 12.55 1.69 -20.36
N ASP A 29 12.36 2.85 -19.74
CA ASP A 29 12.88 3.13 -18.39
C ASP A 29 11.94 2.53 -17.33
N VAL A 30 12.44 1.57 -16.56
CA VAL A 30 11.69 0.90 -15.49
C VAL A 30 11.78 1.65 -14.16
N GLY A 31 12.65 2.66 -14.04
CA GLY A 31 12.88 3.42 -12.81
C GLY A 31 11.60 3.99 -12.18
N PRO A 32 10.72 4.67 -12.94
CA PRO A 32 9.45 5.18 -12.43
C PRO A 32 8.54 4.08 -11.86
N VAL A 33 8.47 2.91 -12.50
CA VAL A 33 7.70 1.76 -12.02
C VAL A 33 8.22 1.30 -10.64
N LEU A 34 9.54 1.18 -10.50
CA LEU A 34 10.16 0.75 -9.23
C LEU A 34 9.92 1.78 -8.11
N PHE A 35 9.99 3.07 -8.42
CA PHE A 35 9.73 4.14 -7.45
C PHE A 35 8.29 4.09 -6.94
N HIS A 36 7.30 4.03 -7.83
CA HIS A 36 5.91 3.98 -7.45
C HIS A 36 5.53 2.67 -6.76
N TRP A 37 6.17 1.55 -7.13
CA TRP A 37 6.05 0.28 -6.42
C TRP A 37 6.50 0.39 -4.96
N ALA A 38 7.66 1.02 -4.70
CA ALA A 38 8.15 1.23 -3.34
C ALA A 38 7.17 2.08 -2.49
N SER A 39 6.54 3.10 -3.10
CA SER A 39 5.52 3.90 -2.43
C SER A 39 4.30 3.07 -2.01
N VAL A 40 3.80 2.20 -2.90
CA VAL A 40 2.68 1.29 -2.59
C VAL A 40 3.05 0.33 -1.46
N GLN A 41 4.27 -0.21 -1.48
CA GLN A 41 4.77 -1.10 -0.42
C GLN A 41 4.81 -0.40 0.95
N MET A 42 5.23 0.87 1.01
CA MET A 42 5.19 1.65 2.25
C MET A 42 3.77 1.85 2.78
N GLU A 43 2.81 2.16 1.91
CA GLU A 43 1.41 2.34 2.32
C GLU A 43 0.79 1.02 2.85
N ILE A 44 1.09 -0.10 2.20
CA ILE A 44 0.69 -1.43 2.68
C ILE A 44 1.31 -1.73 4.04
N HIS A 45 2.58 -1.38 4.23
CA HIS A 45 3.28 -1.58 5.50
C HIS A 45 2.66 -0.76 6.63
N ASP A 46 2.41 0.54 6.41
CA ASP A 46 1.73 1.41 7.39
C ASP A 46 0.36 0.86 7.78
N LEU A 47 -0.43 0.48 6.79
CA LEU A 47 -1.76 -0.06 7.03
C LEU A 47 -1.70 -1.37 7.84
N SER A 48 -0.73 -2.23 7.52
CA SER A 48 -0.52 -3.49 8.24
C SER A 48 -0.15 -3.24 9.71
N GLN A 49 0.74 -2.28 9.98
CA GLN A 49 1.11 -1.90 11.35
C GLN A 49 -0.09 -1.36 12.13
N ARG A 50 -0.91 -0.51 11.51
CA ARG A 50 -2.11 0.05 12.14
C ARG A 50 -3.16 -1.01 12.46
N ILE A 51 -3.33 -2.00 11.59
CA ILE A 51 -4.21 -3.16 11.83
C ILE A 51 -3.69 -3.97 13.01
N GLN A 52 -2.38 -4.29 13.03
CA GLN A 52 -1.76 -5.04 14.13
C GLN A 52 -1.93 -4.32 15.47
N GLN A 53 -1.66 -3.01 15.52
CA GLN A 53 -1.84 -2.20 16.73
C GLN A 53 -3.29 -2.23 17.23
N LYS A 54 -4.27 -2.07 16.33
CA LYS A 54 -5.69 -2.14 16.70
C LYS A 54 -6.09 -3.53 17.20
N SER A 55 -5.56 -4.60 16.59
CA SER A 55 -5.81 -5.98 17.04
C SER A 55 -5.32 -6.20 18.47
N ILE A 56 -4.09 -5.77 18.78
CA ILE A 56 -3.52 -5.87 20.13
C ILE A 56 -4.40 -5.15 21.16
N VAL A 57 -4.82 -3.92 20.86
CA VAL A 57 -5.68 -3.14 21.78
C VAL A 57 -7.02 -3.85 22.02
N LEU A 58 -7.62 -4.46 20.99
CA LEU A 58 -8.86 -5.21 21.13
C LEU A 58 -8.67 -6.49 21.95
N GLU A 59 -7.58 -7.22 21.74
CA GLU A 59 -7.24 -8.43 22.49
C GLU A 59 -6.99 -8.12 23.98
N ASP A 60 -6.27 -7.05 24.28
CA ASP A 60 -6.01 -6.60 25.65
C ASP A 60 -7.31 -6.16 26.34
N GLY A 61 -8.18 -5.43 25.63
CA GLY A 61 -9.49 -5.03 26.13
C GLY A 61 -10.38 -6.24 26.44
N ALA A 62 -10.40 -7.25 25.54
CA ALA A 62 -11.16 -8.48 25.75
C ALA A 62 -10.65 -9.27 26.97
N ARG A 63 -9.32 -9.38 27.14
CA ARG A 63 -8.70 -10.05 28.29
C ARG A 63 -9.00 -9.33 29.61
N SER A 64 -8.90 -8.01 29.63
CA SER A 64 -9.23 -7.20 30.81
C SER A 64 -10.70 -7.36 31.21
N SER A 65 -11.62 -7.36 30.23
CA SER A 65 -13.04 -7.57 30.48
C SER A 65 -13.35 -8.96 31.04
N LEU A 66 -12.60 -10.00 30.66
CA LEU A 66 -12.79 -11.36 31.17
C LEU A 66 -12.26 -11.52 32.61
N GLN A 67 -11.22 -10.78 32.98
CA GLN A 67 -10.66 -10.82 34.35
C GLN A 67 -11.49 -10.04 35.37
N GLY A 68 -12.21 -8.99 34.95
CA GLY A 68 -13.09 -8.22 35.85
C GLY A 68 -14.44 -8.88 36.18
N VAL A 69 -14.73 -10.07 35.63
CA VAL A 69 -15.97 -10.83 35.84
C VAL A 69 -15.76 -12.03 36.79
N MET A 70 -14.51 -12.33 37.18
CA MET A 70 -14.16 -13.27 38.25
C MET A 70 -13.96 -12.52 39.58
#